data_AF-A0A7R9QY88-F1
#
_entry.id   AF-A0A7R9QY88-F1
#
_cell.length_a   1.000
_cell.length_b   1.000
_cell.length_c   1.000
_cell.angle_alpha   90.00
_cell.angle_beta   90.00
_cell.angle_gamma   90.00
#
_symmetry.space_group_name_H-M   'P 1'
#
loop_
_entity.id
_entity.type
_entity.pdbx_description
1 polymer ?
#
loop_
_entity_poly.entity_id
_entity_poly.type
_entity_poly.pdbx_seq_one_letter_code
_entity_poly.pdbx_strand_id
1 'polypeptide(L)'
;APDGQLYPREPKKRALVDRCLNIDMGLGPQIGELMRTKMFAGVDPPQDVVTNLKNNLKVLDLIIGANHYVTGDELTIADLSLLATGTYMDWLELDVSEFANYKRWYTTVHKELPYFHQINTFSKEEREAMVAKGRATYTPKK
;
A
#
# COMPACT_ATOMS: atom_id res chain seq x y z
N ALA A 1 -19.36 4.52 -11.62
CA ALA A 1 -19.98 3.88 -10.45
C ALA A 1 -21.24 4.66 -10.09
N PRO A 2 -22.32 4.01 -9.63
CA PRO A 2 -23.53 4.71 -9.23
C PRO A 2 -23.14 5.74 -8.17
N ASP A 3 -23.57 6.98 -8.40
CA ASP A 3 -23.48 8.16 -7.52
C ASP A 3 -22.13 8.89 -7.37
N GLY A 4 -21.01 8.33 -7.82
CA GLY A 4 -19.71 9.06 -7.78
C GLY A 4 -19.22 9.40 -6.35
N GLN A 5 -19.81 8.76 -5.34
CA GLN A 5 -19.48 8.98 -3.93
C GLN A 5 -18.01 8.65 -3.62
N LEU A 6 -17.51 7.52 -4.14
CA LEU A 6 -16.11 7.11 -3.98
C LEU A 6 -15.14 7.84 -4.92
N TYR A 7 -15.65 8.51 -5.95
CA TYR A 7 -14.84 9.25 -6.91
C TYR A 7 -15.55 10.56 -7.29
N PRO A 8 -15.38 11.61 -6.47
CA PRO A 8 -16.13 12.85 -6.57
C PRO A 8 -16.11 13.45 -7.98
N ARG A 9 -17.22 14.08 -8.39
CA ARG A 9 -17.30 14.81 -9.68
C ARG A 9 -16.78 16.23 -9.61
N GLU A 10 -16.80 16.81 -8.41
CA GLU A 10 -16.28 18.15 -8.18
C GLU A 10 -14.77 18.20 -8.50
N PRO A 11 -14.30 19.08 -9.40
CA PRO A 11 -12.93 19.03 -9.90
C PRO A 11 -11.85 19.10 -8.83
N LYS A 12 -12.02 19.90 -7.76
CA LYS A 12 -10.99 20.02 -6.72
C LYS A 12 -10.90 18.76 -5.86
N LYS A 13 -12.04 18.22 -5.41
CA LYS A 13 -12.08 16.93 -4.70
C LYS A 13 -11.49 15.80 -5.55
N ARG A 14 -11.87 15.74 -6.84
CA ARG A 14 -11.33 14.74 -7.77
C ARG A 14 -9.81 14.83 -7.91
N ALA A 15 -9.27 16.04 -8.05
CA ALA A 15 -7.83 16.25 -8.16
C ALA A 15 -7.07 15.75 -6.92
N LEU A 16 -7.65 15.84 -5.71
CA LEU A 16 -7.05 15.26 -4.51
C LEU A 16 -7.02 13.73 -4.56
N VAL A 17 -8.10 13.10 -5.04
CA VAL A 17 -8.16 11.65 -5.22
C VAL A 17 -7.14 11.19 -6.26
N ASP A 18 -7.11 11.84 -7.42
CA ASP A 18 -6.17 11.52 -8.50
C ASP A 18 -4.71 11.69 -8.05
N ARG A 19 -4.41 12.73 -7.27
CA ARG A 19 -3.08 12.92 -6.68
C ARG A 19 -2.69 11.72 -5.81
N CYS A 20 -3.58 11.25 -4.94
CA CYS A 20 -3.30 10.13 -4.05
C CYS A 20 -3.13 8.81 -4.82
N LEU A 21 -3.94 8.58 -5.86
CA LEU A 21 -3.77 7.43 -6.76
C LEU A 21 -2.42 7.47 -7.50
N ASN A 22 -1.96 8.65 -7.94
CA ASN A 22 -0.64 8.79 -8.54
C ASN A 22 0.50 8.52 -7.55
N ILE A 23 0.34 8.92 -6.29
CA ILE A 23 1.30 8.60 -5.22
C ILE A 23 1.35 7.09 -4.98
N ASP A 24 0.19 6.44 -4.91
CA ASP A 24 0.09 4.99 -4.73
C ASP A 24 0.78 4.23 -5.87
N MET A 25 0.55 4.62 -7.13
CA MET A 25 1.29 4.07 -8.27
C MET A 25 2.81 4.26 -8.13
N GLY A 26 3.25 5.37 -7.53
CA GLY A 26 4.65 5.66 -7.25
C GLY A 26 5.30 4.76 -6.18
N LEU A 27 4.52 4.05 -5.36
CA LEU A 27 5.01 3.05 -4.39
C LEU A 27 5.26 1.68 -5.04
N GLY A 28 4.55 1.39 -6.13
CA GLY A 28 4.55 0.09 -6.81
C GLY A 28 5.94 -0.44 -7.17
N PRO A 29 6.83 0.34 -7.80
CA PRO A 29 8.17 -0.13 -8.17
C PRO A 29 9.01 -0.59 -6.98
N GLN A 30 9.01 0.16 -5.87
CA GLN A 30 9.80 -0.18 -4.69
C GLN A 30 9.24 -1.40 -3.97
N ILE A 31 7.90 -1.50 -3.87
CA ILE A 31 7.25 -2.69 -3.31
C ILE A 31 7.54 -3.92 -4.18
N GLY A 32 7.43 -3.80 -5.50
CA GLY A 32 7.76 -4.88 -6.42
C GLY A 32 9.21 -5.37 -6.29
N GLU A 33 10.16 -4.44 -6.11
CA GLU A 33 11.56 -4.78 -5.92
C GLU A 33 11.84 -5.40 -4.54
N LEU A 34 11.14 -4.96 -3.49
CA LEU A 34 11.17 -5.59 -2.16
C LEU A 34 10.61 -7.02 -2.19
N MET A 35 9.50 -7.23 -2.90
CA MET A 35 8.93 -8.56 -3.13
C MET A 35 9.94 -9.44 -3.88
N ARG A 36 10.54 -8.92 -4.96
CA ARG A 36 11.55 -9.65 -5.72
C ARG A 36 12.74 -10.07 -4.86
N THR A 37 13.26 -9.16 -4.04
CA THR A 37 14.46 -9.37 -3.23
C THR A 37 14.19 -10.24 -2.01
N LYS A 38 13.28 -9.81 -1.12
CA LYS A 38 13.00 -10.51 0.15
C LYS A 38 12.27 -11.83 -0.05
N MET A 39 11.23 -11.85 -0.89
CA MET A 39 10.41 -13.05 -1.03
C MET A 39 11.04 -14.06 -1.98
N PHE A 40 11.39 -13.65 -3.19
CA PHE A 40 11.77 -14.59 -4.25
C PHE A 40 13.26 -14.86 -4.35
N ALA A 41 14.11 -13.83 -4.26
CA ALA A 41 15.56 -14.01 -4.31
C ALA A 41 16.16 -14.40 -2.96
N GLY A 42 15.49 -14.08 -1.84
CA GLY A 42 15.99 -14.33 -0.49
C GLY A 42 17.23 -13.49 -0.14
N VAL A 43 17.35 -12.29 -0.72
CA VAL A 43 18.47 -11.36 -0.50
C VAL A 43 17.97 -10.05 0.08
N ASP A 44 18.88 -9.27 0.66
CA ASP A 44 18.55 -7.93 1.14
C ASP A 44 18.20 -6.99 -0.03
N PRO A 45 17.18 -6.12 0.15
CA PRO A 45 16.83 -5.15 -0.86
C PRO A 45 17.91 -4.06 -1.02
N PRO A 46 18.05 -3.49 -2.23
CA PRO A 46 18.89 -2.33 -2.46
C PRO A 46 18.53 -1.17 -1.51
N GLN A 47 19.55 -0.48 -0.98
CA GLN A 47 19.37 0.58 0.01
C GLN A 47 18.59 1.79 -0.55
N ASP A 48 18.76 2.09 -1.84
CA ASP A 48 18.04 3.15 -2.55
C ASP A 48 16.55 2.84 -2.67
N VAL A 49 16.17 1.57 -2.89
CA VAL A 49 14.78 1.12 -2.93
C VAL A 49 14.10 1.36 -1.58
N VAL A 50 14.75 0.95 -0.49
CA VAL A 50 14.24 1.16 0.88
C VAL A 50 14.12 2.65 1.20
N THR A 51 15.15 3.43 0.86
CA THR A 51 15.18 4.88 1.11
C THR A 51 14.07 5.61 0.33
N ASN A 52 13.88 5.25 -0.94
CA ASN A 52 12.84 5.83 -1.78
C ASN A 52 11.43 5.48 -1.28
N LEU A 53 11.21 4.23 -0.84
CA LEU A 53 9.94 3.85 -0.24
C LEU A 53 9.65 4.66 1.02
N LYS A 54 10.64 4.80 1.92
CA LYS A 54 10.50 5.62 3.12
C LYS A 54 10.17 7.08 2.79
N ASN A 55 10.82 7.66 1.79
CA ASN A 55 10.53 9.03 1.37
C ASN A 55 9.10 9.18 0.84
N ASN A 56 8.61 8.23 0.05
CA ASN A 56 7.23 8.24 -0.43
C ASN A 56 6.24 8.06 0.73
N LEU A 57 6.53 7.20 1.70
CA LEU A 57 5.71 7.03 2.90
C LEU A 57 5.67 8.29 3.78
N LYS A 58 6.77 9.05 3.88
CA LYS A 58 6.77 10.37 4.54
C LYS A 58 5.82 11.35 3.85
N VAL A 59 5.82 11.39 2.52
CA VAL A 59 4.91 12.25 1.76
C VAL A 59 3.45 11.82 1.98
N LEU A 60 3.18 10.51 1.93
CA LEU A 60 1.85 9.97 2.18
C LEU A 60 1.37 10.28 3.61
N ASP A 61 2.22 10.10 4.61
CA ASP A 61 1.92 10.40 6.01
C ASP A 61 1.52 11.88 6.20
N LEU A 62 2.24 12.80 5.58
CA LEU A 62 1.92 14.23 5.59
C LEU A 62 0.59 14.54 4.89
N ILE A 63 0.28 13.85 3.79
CA ILE A 63 -0.97 14.04 3.04
C ILE A 63 -2.17 13.56 3.84
N ILE A 64 -2.05 12.40 4.49
CA ILE A 64 -3.09 11.88 5.38
C ILE A 64 -3.30 12.87 6.54
N GLY A 65 -2.21 13.36 7.15
CA GLY A 65 -2.27 14.39 8.19
C GLY A 65 -3.24 14.02 9.30
N ALA A 66 -4.19 14.91 9.62
CA ALA A 66 -5.23 14.68 10.62
C ALA A 66 -6.55 14.13 10.03
N ASN A 67 -6.62 13.88 8.72
CA ASN A 67 -7.84 13.43 8.06
C ASN A 67 -8.24 12.02 8.50
N HIS A 68 -9.54 11.72 8.43
CA HIS A 68 -10.07 10.38 8.67
C HIS A 68 -9.69 9.41 7.55
N TYR A 69 -9.93 9.82 6.30
CA TYR A 69 -9.52 9.16 5.05
C TYR A 69 -8.41 9.95 4.36
N VAL A 70 -7.75 9.38 3.35
CA VAL A 70 -6.56 9.98 2.71
C VAL A 70 -6.84 11.35 2.08
N THR A 71 -8.06 11.60 1.62
CA THR A 71 -8.47 12.88 1.01
C THR A 71 -9.39 13.75 1.86
N GLY A 72 -9.70 13.37 3.11
CA GLY A 72 -10.61 14.11 3.99
C GLY A 72 -11.52 13.21 4.81
N ASP A 73 -12.80 13.56 4.93
CA ASP A 73 -13.77 12.86 5.78
C ASP A 73 -14.65 11.85 5.03
N GLU A 74 -14.49 11.76 3.70
CA GLU A 74 -15.25 10.83 2.85
C GLU A 74 -14.32 9.73 2.32
N LEU A 75 -14.78 8.46 2.38
CA LEU A 75 -14.09 7.32 1.79
C LEU A 75 -14.03 7.48 0.27
N THR A 76 -12.85 7.25 -0.33
CA THR A 76 -12.68 7.30 -1.79
C THR A 76 -11.97 6.07 -2.34
N ILE A 77 -11.91 5.98 -3.67
CA ILE A 77 -11.09 4.95 -4.34
C ILE A 77 -9.59 5.08 -4.03
N ALA A 78 -9.10 6.25 -3.59
CA ALA A 78 -7.72 6.39 -3.17
C ALA A 78 -7.44 5.60 -1.89
N ASP A 79 -8.37 5.58 -0.94
CA ASP A 79 -8.24 4.79 0.29
C ASP A 79 -8.20 3.28 -0.04
N LEU A 80 -9.07 2.83 -0.93
CA LEU A 80 -9.13 1.42 -1.34
C LEU A 80 -7.84 0.98 -2.05
N SER A 81 -7.29 1.85 -2.91
CA SER A 81 -6.02 1.59 -3.60
C SER A 81 -4.86 1.48 -2.62
N LEU A 82 -4.71 2.48 -1.74
CA LEU A 82 -3.65 2.50 -0.73
C LEU A 82 -3.79 1.38 0.31
N LEU A 83 -5.02 0.99 0.67
CA LEU A 83 -5.24 -0.18 1.52
C LEU A 83 -4.71 -1.45 0.88
N ALA A 84 -4.92 -1.61 -0.44
CA ALA A 84 -4.39 -2.76 -1.16
C ALA A 84 -2.86 -2.75 -1.14
N THR A 85 -2.26 -1.59 -1.40
CA THR A 85 -0.81 -1.40 -1.26
C THR A 85 -0.31 -1.72 0.16
N GLY A 86 -1.04 -1.31 1.19
CA GLY A 86 -0.75 -1.61 2.59
C GLY A 86 -0.65 -3.12 2.88
N THR A 87 -1.50 -3.94 2.26
CA THR A 87 -1.43 -5.40 2.47
C THR A 87 -0.13 -6.03 1.96
N TYR A 88 0.47 -5.49 0.90
CA TYR A 88 1.81 -5.92 0.47
C TYR A 88 2.89 -5.50 1.47
N MET A 89 2.74 -4.33 2.10
CA MET A 89 3.67 -3.88 3.13
C MET A 89 3.60 -4.74 4.39
N ASP A 90 2.40 -5.20 4.76
CA ASP A 90 2.20 -6.19 5.84
C ASP A 90 2.86 -7.54 5.48
N TRP A 91 2.74 -7.98 4.23
CA TRP A 91 3.43 -9.18 3.72
C TRP A 91 4.95 -9.09 3.81
N LEU A 92 5.49 -7.91 3.52
CA LEU A 92 6.92 -7.63 3.54
C LEU A 92 7.46 -7.30 4.94
N GLU A 93 6.58 -7.33 5.95
CA GLU A 93 6.84 -6.98 7.35
C GLU A 93 7.58 -5.63 7.45
N LEU A 94 7.11 -4.64 6.69
CA LEU A 94 7.74 -3.32 6.70
C LEU A 94 7.40 -2.58 7.98
N ASP A 95 8.44 -2.06 8.65
CA ASP A 95 8.26 -1.17 9.79
C ASP A 95 7.80 0.21 9.30
N VAL A 96 6.53 0.50 9.56
CA VAL A 96 5.89 1.80 9.29
C VAL A 96 5.64 2.60 10.57
N SER A 97 6.28 2.24 11.68
CA SER A 97 6.05 2.87 12.99
C SER A 97 6.39 4.36 13.02
N GLU A 98 7.34 4.81 12.19
CA GLU A 98 7.71 6.22 12.03
C GLU A 98 6.62 7.07 11.34
N PHE A 99 5.65 6.43 10.67
CA PHE A 99 4.58 7.10 9.90
C PHE A 99 3.25 7.04 10.69
N ALA A 100 3.13 7.89 11.71
CA ALA A 100 2.03 7.85 12.66
C ALA A 100 0.64 8.08 12.04
N ASN A 101 0.54 8.98 11.05
CA ASN A 101 -0.73 9.28 10.38
C ASN A 101 -1.13 8.15 9.45
N TYR A 102 -0.16 7.60 8.70
CA TYR A 102 -0.37 6.39 7.89
C TYR A 102 -0.85 5.24 8.76
N LYS A 103 -0.16 4.95 9.88
CA LYS A 103 -0.53 3.85 10.78
C LYS A 103 -1.93 4.03 11.37
N ARG A 104 -2.29 5.25 11.78
CA ARG A 104 -3.64 5.59 12.26
C ARG A 104 -4.67 5.31 11.17
N TRP A 105 -4.51 5.92 10.01
CA TRP A 105 -5.41 5.77 8.87
C TRP A 105 -5.56 4.30 8.47
N TYR A 106 -4.46 3.58 8.30
CA TYR A 106 -4.47 2.17 7.89
C TYR A 106 -5.26 1.32 8.89
N THR A 107 -5.01 1.51 10.19
CA THR A 107 -5.72 0.78 11.25
C THR A 107 -7.20 1.12 11.32
N THR A 108 -7.56 2.39 11.14
CA THR A 108 -8.96 2.85 11.17
C THR A 108 -9.75 2.33 9.99
N VAL A 109 -9.27 2.58 8.77
CA VAL A 109 -10.00 2.20 7.54
C VAL A 109 -10.07 0.69 7.39
N HIS A 110 -9.03 -0.05 7.81
CA HIS A 110 -9.08 -1.53 7.85
C HIS A 110 -10.23 -2.06 8.71
N LYS A 111 -10.49 -1.44 9.87
CA LYS A 111 -11.62 -1.82 10.76
C LYS A 111 -12.98 -1.44 10.17
N GLU A 112 -13.06 -0.32 9.47
CA GLU A 112 -14.30 0.18 8.88
C GLU A 112 -14.73 -0.62 7.65
N LEU A 113 -13.78 -1.27 6.96
CA LEU A 113 -14.02 -2.05 5.75
C LEU A 113 -13.69 -3.55 5.95
N PRO A 114 -14.40 -4.28 6.83
CA PRO A 114 -14.07 -5.67 7.14
C PRO A 114 -14.15 -6.60 5.92
N TYR A 115 -14.99 -6.27 4.92
CA TYR A 115 -15.06 -7.00 3.65
C TYR A 115 -13.79 -6.88 2.81
N PHE A 116 -13.04 -5.78 2.97
CA PHE A 116 -11.78 -5.59 2.27
C PHE A 116 -10.76 -6.64 2.72
N HIS A 117 -10.69 -6.88 4.04
CA HIS A 117 -9.81 -7.89 4.60
C HIS A 117 -10.15 -9.30 4.12
N GLN A 118 -11.44 -9.64 4.04
CA GLN A 118 -11.88 -10.97 3.56
C GLN A 118 -11.45 -11.26 2.12
N ILE A 119 -11.35 -10.22 1.28
CA ILE A 119 -11.04 -10.36 -0.14
C ILE A 119 -9.54 -10.21 -0.41
N ASN A 120 -8.87 -9.31 0.32
CA ASN A 120 -7.51 -8.86 0.02
C ASN A 120 -6.48 -9.41 1.02
N THR A 121 -6.75 -10.55 1.65
CA THR A 121 -5.76 -11.23 2.49
C THR A 121 -5.50 -12.65 2.09
N PHE A 122 -4.25 -13.05 2.31
CA PHE A 122 -3.78 -14.41 2.20
C PHE A 122 -3.55 -14.94 3.61
N SER A 123 -4.02 -16.15 3.88
CA SER A 123 -3.68 -16.90 5.09
C SER A 123 -2.16 -17.02 5.23
N LYS A 124 -1.65 -17.17 6.46
CA LYS A 124 -0.21 -17.32 6.69
C LYS A 124 0.38 -18.47 5.84
N GLU A 125 -0.35 -19.57 5.73
CA GLU A 125 0.01 -20.75 4.98
C GLU A 125 0.11 -20.47 3.46
N GLU A 126 -0.85 -19.74 2.89
CA GLU A 126 -0.80 -19.33 1.48
C GLU A 126 0.40 -18.44 1.18
N ARG A 127 0.73 -17.53 2.10
CA ARG A 127 1.90 -16.64 1.99
C ARG A 127 3.19 -17.45 1.96
N GLU A 128 3.37 -18.35 2.92
CA GLU A 128 4.55 -19.21 3.02
C GLU A 128 4.69 -20.11 1.78
N ALA A 129 3.58 -20.67 1.29
CA ALA A 129 3.57 -21.48 0.08
C ALA A 129 3.98 -20.67 -1.17
N MET A 130 3.49 -19.43 -1.29
CA MET A 130 3.87 -18.53 -2.39
C MET A 130 5.35 -18.14 -2.34
N VAL A 131 5.89 -17.84 -1.14
CA VAL A 131 7.33 -17.58 -0.94
C VAL A 131 8.15 -18.81 -1.33
N ALA A 132 7.80 -19.99 -0.82
CA ALA A 132 8.53 -21.23 -1.07
C ALA A 132 8.56 -21.57 -2.56
N LYS A 133 7.40 -21.50 -3.24
CA LYS A 133 7.30 -21.71 -4.68
C LYS A 133 8.11 -20.67 -5.45
N GLY A 134 7.96 -19.39 -5.10
CA GLY A 134 8.65 -18.29 -5.76
C GLY A 134 10.17 -18.43 -5.68
N ARG A 135 10.72 -18.80 -4.51
CA ARG A 135 12.16 -19.10 -4.32
C ARG A 135 12.62 -20.28 -5.16
N ALA A 136 11.86 -21.36 -5.19
CA ALA A 136 12.20 -22.55 -5.97
C ALA A 136 12.25 -22.28 -7.48
N THR A 137 11.46 -21.31 -7.97
CA THR A 137 11.37 -20.95 -9.39
C THR A 137 12.14 -19.68 -9.76
N TYR A 138 12.82 -19.03 -8.81
CA TYR A 138 13.45 -17.75 -9.05
C TYR A 138 14.71 -17.90 -9.92
N THR A 139 14.70 -17.26 -11.08
CA THR A 139 15.87 -17.13 -11.95
C THR A 139 16.29 -15.67 -11.98
N PRO A 140 17.52 -15.32 -11.54
CA PRO A 140 18.02 -13.95 -11.63
C PRO A 140 17.94 -13.43 -13.07
N LYS A 141 17.52 -12.17 -13.25
CA LYS A 141 17.67 -11.51 -14.55
C LYS A 141 19.17 -11.35 -14.82
N LYS A 142 19.62 -11.81 -16.00
CA LYS A 142 20.98 -11.60 -16.50
C LYS A 142 21.24 -10.12 -16.76
#